data_AF-A0A433IZW4-F1
#
_entry.id   AF-A0A433IZW4-F1
#
_cell.length_a   1.000
_cell.length_b   1.000
_cell.length_c   1.000
_cell.angle_alpha   90.00
_cell.angle_beta   90.00
_cell.angle_gamma   90.00
#
_symmetry.space_group_name_H-M   'P 1'
#
loop_
_entity.id
_entity.type
_entity.pdbx_description
1 polymer ?
#
loop_
_entity_poly.entity_id
_entity_poly.type
_entity_poly.pdbx_seq_one_letter_code
_entity_poly.pdbx_strand_id
1 'polypeptide(L)'
;MSYRLTLRVSGARACFSRAEFKAERASYEVITPSAARGIFESVYWRPGLRWVIDRIHVLNPIRFQSLSRNEIGERVPVATVRHAMRTGALHTLPRAATEIRQRRANTIRTARSRTSGEYLSGACFVMRTLASQEVGPPTISARFNPSFQRSR
;
A
#
# COMPACT_ATOMS: atom_id res chain seq x y z
N MET A 1 14.66 0.04 26.52
CA MET A 1 15.23 -0.89 25.51
C MET A 1 14.57 -0.66 24.16
N SER A 2 15.33 -0.50 23.08
CA SER A 2 14.82 -0.55 21.71
C SER A 2 15.14 -1.92 21.10
N TYR A 3 14.14 -2.57 20.51
CA TYR A 3 14.29 -3.85 19.82
C TYR A 3 14.32 -3.61 18.32
N ARG A 4 15.23 -4.29 17.62
CA ARG A 4 15.33 -4.24 16.16
C ARG A 4 14.51 -5.37 15.59
N LEU A 5 13.49 -5.03 14.80
CA LEU A 5 12.72 -5.99 14.02
C LEU A 5 13.15 -5.92 12.56
N THR A 6 13.18 -7.09 11.94
CA THR A 6 13.44 -7.24 10.51
C THR A 6 12.26 -7.94 9.88
N LEU A 7 11.65 -7.33 8.86
CA LEU A 7 10.49 -7.89 8.18
C LEU A 7 10.76 -8.00 6.67
N ARG A 8 10.55 -9.21 6.13
CA ARG A 8 10.61 -9.50 4.68
C ARG A 8 9.20 -9.33 4.11
N VAL A 9 9.00 -8.35 3.24
CA VAL A 9 7.75 -8.18 2.48
C VAL A 9 8.01 -8.57 1.05
N SER A 10 7.15 -9.42 0.47
CA SER A 10 7.15 -9.75 -0.94
C SER A 10 5.75 -9.65 -1.53
N GLY A 11 5.65 -9.29 -2.81
CA GLY A 11 4.38 -9.24 -3.52
C GLY A 11 4.56 -9.11 -5.02
N ALA A 12 3.68 -9.73 -5.83
CA ALA A 12 3.82 -9.79 -7.29
C ALA A 12 3.90 -8.40 -7.96
N ARG A 13 3.24 -7.41 -7.36
CA ARG A 13 3.16 -6.03 -7.83
C ARG A 13 3.23 -5.09 -6.63
N ALA A 14 3.88 -3.94 -6.80
CA ALA A 14 3.89 -2.87 -5.81
C ALA A 14 3.68 -1.51 -6.49
N CYS A 15 2.93 -0.61 -5.84
CA CYS A 15 2.73 0.75 -6.30
C CYS A 15 2.89 1.71 -5.13
N PHE A 16 3.97 2.48 -5.14
CA PHE A 16 4.23 3.54 -4.17
C PHE A 16 4.05 4.87 -4.90
N SER A 17 2.84 5.40 -4.92
CA SER A 17 2.48 6.53 -5.78
C SER A 17 3.33 7.77 -5.50
N ARG A 18 3.93 8.33 -6.55
CA ARG A 18 4.59 9.64 -6.52
C ARG A 18 3.51 10.73 -6.43
N ALA A 19 3.71 11.71 -5.57
CA ALA A 19 2.75 12.80 -5.37
C ALA A 19 2.65 13.76 -6.58
N GLU A 20 3.70 13.81 -7.40
CA GLU A 20 3.80 14.65 -8.60
C GLU A 20 2.74 14.31 -9.65
N PHE A 21 2.37 13.03 -9.77
CA PHE A 21 1.43 12.56 -10.79
C PHE A 21 0.05 12.30 -10.17
N LYS A 22 -0.85 13.27 -10.32
CA LYS A 22 -2.22 13.21 -9.78
C LYS A 22 -3.20 12.44 -10.67
N ALA A 23 -2.99 12.51 -11.99
CA ALA A 23 -3.84 11.85 -12.98
C ALA A 23 -3.44 10.39 -13.21
N GLU A 24 -2.15 10.16 -13.46
CA GLU A 24 -1.55 8.85 -13.67
C GLU A 24 -0.82 8.38 -12.42
N ARG A 25 -0.86 7.08 -12.10
CA ARG A 25 -0.11 6.58 -10.93
C ARG A 25 1.26 6.07 -11.36
N ALA A 26 2.30 6.86 -11.14
CA ALA A 26 3.67 6.40 -11.23
C ALA A 26 4.17 5.92 -9.85
N SER A 27 4.73 4.71 -9.79
CA SER A 27 5.36 4.20 -8.57
C SER A 27 6.77 4.76 -8.39
N TYR A 28 7.20 5.00 -7.16
CA TYR A 28 8.61 5.08 -6.81
C TYR A 28 9.32 3.76 -7.13
N GLU A 29 10.63 3.87 -7.31
CA GLU A 29 11.53 2.75 -7.55
C GLU A 29 11.68 1.85 -6.33
N VAL A 30 11.50 2.36 -5.12
CA VAL A 30 11.62 1.62 -3.86
C VAL A 30 10.45 1.94 -2.94
N ILE A 31 10.19 1.08 -1.96
CA ILE A 31 9.19 1.35 -0.93
C ILE A 31 9.56 2.63 -0.18
N THR A 32 8.58 3.50 0.03
CA THR A 32 8.78 4.73 0.81
C THR A 32 8.79 4.40 2.31
N PRO A 33 9.53 5.16 3.14
CA PRO A 33 9.51 4.95 4.60
C PRO A 33 8.12 5.05 5.21
N SER A 34 7.22 5.86 4.63
CA SER A 34 5.83 5.97 5.06
C SER A 34 5.03 4.69 4.76
N ALA A 35 5.18 4.12 3.55
CA ALA A 35 4.54 2.86 3.21
C ALA A 35 5.09 1.70 4.04
N ALA A 36 6.41 1.66 4.25
CA ALA A 36 7.07 0.71 5.13
C ALA A 36 6.48 0.76 6.56
N ARG A 37 6.33 1.97 7.12
CA ARG A 37 5.69 2.18 8.42
C ARG A 37 4.27 1.61 8.45
N GLY A 38 3.46 1.92 7.44
CA GLY A 38 2.09 1.42 7.34
C GLY A 38 1.99 -0.11 7.33
N ILE A 39 2.99 -0.81 6.77
CA ILE A 39 3.07 -2.27 6.82
C ILE A 39 3.37 -2.76 8.25
N PHE A 40 4.26 -2.10 9.00
CA PHE A 40 4.49 -2.47 10.39
C PHE A 40 3.27 -2.18 11.27
N GLU A 41 2.59 -1.05 11.05
CA GLU A 41 1.37 -0.69 11.76
C GLU A 41 0.22 -1.68 11.49
N SER A 42 0.10 -2.19 10.26
CA SER A 42 -0.93 -3.18 9.93
C SER A 42 -0.69 -4.55 10.55
N VAL A 43 0.57 -4.90 10.83
CA VAL A 43 0.92 -6.13 11.56
C VAL A 43 0.69 -5.96 13.05
N TYR A 44 1.17 -4.86 13.63
CA TYR A 44 0.95 -4.54 15.03
C TYR A 44 1.01 -3.03 15.29
N TRP A 45 -0.05 -2.52 15.92
CA TRP A 45 -0.13 -1.14 16.35
C TRP A 45 -0.80 -1.02 17.72
N ARG A 46 -0.35 -0.05 18.51
CA ARG A 46 -1.01 0.40 19.74
C ARG A 46 -0.78 1.90 19.97
N PRO A 47 -1.66 2.59 20.71
CA PRO A 47 -1.38 3.95 21.18
C PRO A 47 -0.03 4.01 21.92
N GLY A 48 0.79 5.03 21.62
CA GLY A 48 2.12 5.21 22.22
C GLY A 48 3.24 4.33 21.62
N LEU A 49 2.95 3.53 20.58
CA LEU A 49 3.97 2.85 19.77
C LEU A 49 4.24 3.64 18.49
N ARG A 50 5.51 3.95 18.25
CA ARG A 50 5.96 4.55 16.99
C ARG A 50 6.99 3.65 16.31
N TRP A 51 6.70 3.30 15.05
CA TRP A 51 7.63 2.58 14.19
C TRP A 51 8.55 3.57 13.47
N VAL A 52 9.86 3.45 13.74
CA VAL A 52 10.90 4.23 13.07
C VAL A 52 11.65 3.30 12.12
N ILE A 53 11.54 3.56 10.82
CA ILE A 53 12.24 2.79 9.80
C ILE A 53 13.70 3.23 9.78
N ASP A 54 14.60 2.27 9.97
CA ASP A 54 16.06 2.48 10.01
C ASP A 54 16.66 2.20 8.63
N ARG A 55 16.36 1.01 8.06
CA ARG A 55 16.94 0.59 6.78
C ARG A 55 15.92 -0.15 5.92
N ILE A 56 16.05 0.03 4.61
CA ILE A 56 15.28 -0.68 3.58
C ILE A 56 16.29 -1.30 2.63
N HIS A 57 16.29 -2.63 2.54
CA HIS A 57 17.09 -3.37 1.58
C HIS A 57 16.20 -3.82 0.42
N VAL A 58 16.64 -3.53 -0.80
CA VAL A 58 15.98 -3.95 -2.04
C VAL A 58 16.62 -5.25 -2.50
N LEU A 59 15.85 -6.34 -2.51
CA LEU A 59 16.39 -7.66 -2.85
C LEU A 59 16.30 -7.99 -4.34
N ASN A 60 15.37 -7.35 -5.06
CA ASN A 60 15.06 -7.67 -6.45
C ASN A 60 15.25 -6.45 -7.37
N PRO A 61 15.65 -6.69 -8.64
CA PRO A 61 15.87 -5.62 -9.60
C PRO A 61 14.60 -4.78 -9.81
N ILE A 62 14.79 -3.49 -10.03
CA ILE A 62 13.68 -2.55 -10.23
C ILE A 62 13.17 -2.70 -11.67
N ARG A 63 11.92 -3.13 -11.82
CA ARG A 63 11.23 -3.23 -13.11
C ARG A 63 9.84 -2.61 -12.99
N PHE A 64 9.39 -2.00 -14.09
CA PHE A 64 8.08 -1.36 -14.17
C PHE A 64 7.20 -2.05 -15.21
N GLN A 65 5.90 -2.05 -14.99
CA GLN A 65 4.88 -2.42 -15.96
C GLN A 65 3.79 -1.36 -15.97
N SER A 66 3.34 -0.98 -17.17
CA SER A 66 2.13 -0.17 -17.33
C SER A 66 0.89 -1.07 -17.22
N LEU A 67 -0.04 -0.70 -16.35
CA LEU A 67 -1.37 -1.30 -16.22
C LEU A 67 -2.43 -0.22 -16.39
N SER A 68 -3.41 -0.45 -17.27
CA SER A 68 -4.60 0.40 -17.31
C SER A 68 -5.69 -0.16 -16.40
N ARG A 69 -6.26 0.69 -15.54
CA ARG A 69 -7.45 0.37 -14.72
C ARG A 69 -8.57 1.36 -15.03
N ASN A 70 -9.80 0.87 -15.06
CA ASN A 70 -10.98 1.72 -15.11
C ASN A 70 -11.35 2.08 -13.66
N GLU A 71 -11.22 3.35 -13.30
CA GLU A 71 -11.51 3.87 -11.96
C GLU A 71 -12.58 4.95 -12.02
N ILE A 72 -13.28 5.19 -10.91
CA ILE A 72 -14.28 6.27 -10.82
C ILE A 72 -13.53 7.60 -10.62
N GLY A 73 -13.72 8.54 -11.54
CA GLY A 73 -12.98 9.80 -11.58
C GLY A 73 -13.43 10.86 -10.57
N GLU A 74 -14.72 10.89 -10.25
CA GLU A 74 -15.29 11.90 -9.37
C GLU A 74 -16.34 11.28 -8.44
N ARG A 75 -16.37 11.77 -7.20
CA ARG A 75 -17.42 11.44 -6.24
C ARG A 75 -18.53 12.46 -6.37
N VAL A 76 -19.77 11.99 -6.53
CA VAL A 76 -20.95 12.87 -6.55
C VAL A 76 -21.00 13.70 -5.25
N PRO A 77 -21.11 15.04 -5.33
CA PRO A 77 -21.20 15.90 -4.17
C PRO A 77 -22.42 15.58 -3.31
N VAL A 78 -22.24 15.59 -1.98
CA VAL A 78 -23.31 15.28 -1.01
C VAL A 78 -24.47 16.27 -1.11
N ALA A 79 -24.20 17.53 -1.44
CA ALA A 79 -25.22 18.56 -1.61
C ALA A 79 -26.19 18.23 -2.76
N THR A 80 -25.65 17.77 -3.90
CA THR A 80 -26.44 17.35 -5.06
C THR A 80 -27.33 16.15 -4.73
N VAL A 81 -26.79 15.17 -4.01
CA VAL A 81 -27.56 14.00 -3.53
C VAL A 81 -28.70 14.43 -2.61
N ARG A 82 -28.43 15.30 -1.63
CA ARG A 82 -29.45 15.81 -0.70
C ARG A 82 -30.53 16.62 -1.41
N HIS A 83 -30.16 17.42 -2.40
CA HIS A 83 -31.12 18.17 -3.21
C HIS A 83 -32.05 17.22 -3.98
N ALA A 84 -31.49 16.24 -4.68
CA ALA A 84 -32.26 15.24 -5.43
C ALA A 84 -33.17 14.38 -4.53
N MET A 85 -32.75 14.08 -3.29
CA MET A 85 -33.59 13.40 -2.31
C MET A 85 -34.76 14.28 -1.84
N ARG A 86 -34.56 15.60 -1.67
CA ARG A 86 -35.61 16.53 -1.26
C ARG A 86 -36.63 16.83 -2.36
N THR A 87 -36.17 16.97 -3.61
CA THR A 87 -37.02 17.32 -4.74
C THR A 87 -37.63 16.10 -5.44
N GLY A 88 -37.26 14.89 -5.04
CA GLY A 88 -37.66 13.64 -5.70
C GLY A 88 -37.03 13.43 -7.08
N ALA A 89 -36.17 14.35 -7.53
CA ALA A 89 -35.54 14.34 -8.85
C ALA A 89 -34.30 13.43 -8.91
N LEU A 90 -34.43 12.18 -8.47
CA LEU A 90 -33.34 11.18 -8.44
C LEU A 90 -32.76 10.87 -9.84
N HIS A 91 -33.51 11.15 -10.90
CA HIS A 91 -33.07 10.98 -12.29
C HIS A 91 -32.00 12.00 -12.72
N THR A 92 -31.83 13.10 -11.99
CA THR A 92 -30.80 14.13 -12.28
C THR A 92 -29.43 13.77 -11.73
N LEU A 93 -29.34 12.77 -10.85
CA LEU A 93 -28.05 12.24 -10.40
C LEU A 93 -27.41 11.45 -11.56
N PRO A 94 -26.09 11.54 -11.74
CA PRO A 94 -25.41 10.75 -12.75
C PRO A 94 -25.63 9.26 -12.46
N ARG A 95 -26.43 8.62 -13.31
CA ARG A 95 -26.92 7.23 -13.14
C ARG A 95 -25.87 6.19 -13.48
N ALA A 96 -24.91 6.53 -14.33
CA ALA A 96 -23.98 5.57 -14.91
C ALA A 96 -22.57 5.80 -14.36
N ALA A 97 -22.10 4.87 -13.52
CA ALA A 97 -20.68 4.81 -13.14
C ALA A 97 -19.76 4.78 -14.37
N THR A 98 -20.28 4.35 -15.53
CA THR A 98 -19.66 4.29 -16.88
C THR A 98 -19.17 5.64 -17.40
N GLU A 99 -19.94 6.73 -17.20
CA GLU A 99 -19.59 8.06 -17.71
C GLU A 99 -18.54 8.77 -16.85
N ILE A 100 -18.44 8.38 -15.58
CA ILE A 100 -17.46 8.91 -14.63
C ILE A 100 -16.17 8.04 -14.64
N ARG A 101 -16.10 6.97 -15.47
CA ARG A 101 -14.91 6.10 -15.49
C ARG A 101 -13.74 6.79 -16.16
N GLN A 102 -12.74 7.12 -15.35
CA GLN A 102 -11.42 7.49 -15.84
C GLN A 102 -10.58 6.23 -16.02
N ARG A 103 -10.11 5.98 -17.25
CA ARG A 103 -9.10 4.96 -17.51
C ARG A 103 -7.74 5.52 -17.09
N ARG A 104 -7.22 5.07 -15.95
CA ARG A 104 -5.93 5.51 -15.43
C ARG A 104 -4.83 4.54 -15.83
N ALA A 105 -3.74 5.08 -16.37
CA ALA A 105 -2.50 4.36 -16.55
C ALA A 105 -1.73 4.36 -15.23
N ASN A 106 -1.32 3.16 -14.80
CA ASN A 106 -0.55 2.96 -13.58
C ASN A 106 0.78 2.32 -13.96
N THR A 107 1.88 3.04 -13.77
CA THR A 107 3.25 2.50 -13.88
C THR A 107 3.64 1.92 -12.54
N ILE A 108 3.52 0.60 -12.42
CA ILE A 108 3.70 -0.13 -11.16
C ILE A 108 4.99 -0.96 -11.18
N ARG A 109 5.57 -1.21 -10.02
CA ARG A 109 6.69 -2.15 -9.89
C ARG A 109 6.18 -3.57 -10.10
N THR A 110 6.90 -4.33 -10.91
CA THR A 110 6.60 -5.73 -11.17
C THR A 110 7.84 -6.59 -11.03
N ALA A 111 7.64 -7.83 -10.61
CA ALA A 111 8.65 -8.87 -10.69
C ALA A 111 8.25 -9.79 -11.84
N ARG A 112 8.78 -9.54 -13.05
CA ARG A 112 8.70 -10.51 -14.12
C ARG A 112 10.09 -11.13 -14.28
N SER A 113 10.32 -12.28 -13.65
CA SER A 113 11.34 -13.20 -14.14
C SER A 113 10.79 -13.85 -15.41
N ARG A 114 11.57 -13.85 -16.49
CA ARG A 114 11.18 -14.44 -17.78
C ARG A 114 11.72 -15.87 -17.93
N THR A 115 12.25 -16.45 -16.85
CA THR A 115 12.92 -17.75 -16.89
C THR A 115 12.15 -18.73 -16.02
N SER A 116 11.82 -19.85 -16.63
CA SER A 116 11.11 -21.02 -16.10
C SER A 116 11.51 -21.45 -14.68
N GLY A 117 10.50 -21.75 -13.86
CA GLY A 117 10.60 -22.86 -12.90
C GLY A 117 10.81 -22.53 -11.42
N GLU A 118 11.33 -21.38 -11.01
CA GLU A 118 11.74 -21.22 -9.60
C GLU A 118 11.22 -19.94 -8.91
N TYR A 119 10.47 -20.20 -7.84
CA TYR A 119 10.04 -19.37 -6.70
C TYR A 119 9.82 -17.86 -6.91
N LEU A 120 8.52 -17.53 -6.84
CA LEU A 120 7.89 -16.25 -6.59
C LEU A 120 8.62 -15.42 -5.53
N SER A 121 9.52 -14.53 -5.93
CA SER A 121 9.89 -13.40 -5.06
C SER A 121 9.61 -12.09 -5.81
N GLY A 122 8.52 -11.46 -5.40
CA GLY A 122 7.98 -10.23 -5.96
C GLY A 122 8.85 -8.99 -5.70
N ALA A 123 8.27 -7.80 -5.58
CA ALA A 123 8.99 -6.69 -4.96
C ALA A 123 9.32 -7.09 -3.52
N CYS A 124 10.58 -7.49 -3.27
CA CYS A 124 11.00 -8.06 -2.00
C CYS A 124 11.86 -7.03 -1.26
N PHE A 125 11.42 -6.66 -0.05
CA PHE A 125 12.09 -5.70 0.80
C PHE A 125 12.38 -6.32 2.16
N VAL A 126 13.59 -6.08 2.65
CA VAL A 126 13.92 -6.35 4.05
C VAL A 126 13.99 -5.01 4.76
N MET A 127 13.09 -4.80 5.70
CA MET A 127 12.99 -3.54 6.42
C MET A 127 13.40 -3.74 7.87
N ARG A 128 14.28 -2.87 8.34
CA ARG A 128 14.71 -2.80 9.73
C ARG A 128 14.00 -1.65 10.41
N THR A 129 13.42 -1.89 11.57
CA THR A 129 12.77 -0.85 12.37
C THR A 129 13.24 -0.89 13.82
N LEU A 130 13.29 0.30 14.43
CA LEU A 130 13.31 0.48 15.87
C LEU A 130 11.89 0.84 16.29
N ALA A 131 11.40 0.17 17.32
CA ALA A 131 10.20 0.62 17.98
C ALA A 131 10.53 1.24 19.33
N SER A 132 10.01 2.44 19.48
CA SER A 132 10.08 3.23 20.71
C SER A 132 8.69 3.21 21.35
N GLN A 133 8.64 2.86 22.64
CA GLN A 133 7.40 2.84 23.42
C GLN A 133 7.62 3.64 24.70
N GLU A 134 6.64 4.46 25.05
CA GLU A 134 6.69 5.27 26.28
C GLU A 134 6.30 4.47 27.54
N VAL A 135 5.58 3.35 27.40
CA VAL A 135 5.07 2.59 28.55
C VAL A 135 5.32 1.08 28.40
N GLY A 136 6.04 0.53 29.40
CA GLY A 136 6.21 -0.91 29.67
C GLY A 136 7.15 -1.68 28.73
N PRO A 137 7.66 -2.85 29.15
CA PRO A 137 8.50 -3.68 28.30
C PRO A 137 7.70 -4.15 27.07
N PRO A 138 8.24 -4.00 25.85
CA PRO A 138 7.58 -4.45 24.63
C PRO A 138 7.52 -5.99 24.61
N THR A 139 6.41 -6.58 25.03
CA THR A 139 6.07 -7.99 24.76
C THR A 139 5.73 -8.20 23.27
N ILE A 140 6.55 -7.66 22.37
CA ILE A 140 6.29 -7.60 20.94
C ILE A 140 6.85 -8.81 20.21
N SER A 141 7.91 -9.43 20.74
CA SER A 141 8.39 -10.72 20.27
C SER A 141 7.37 -11.84 20.46
N ALA A 142 6.58 -11.82 21.55
CA ALA A 142 5.65 -12.90 21.89
C ALA A 142 4.23 -12.73 21.29
N ARG A 143 3.84 -11.52 20.87
CA ARG A 143 2.54 -11.25 20.22
C ARG A 143 2.63 -11.07 18.71
N PHE A 144 3.82 -11.08 18.13
CA PHE A 144 4.00 -11.15 16.69
C PHE A 144 3.38 -12.46 16.21
N ASN A 145 2.25 -12.36 15.52
CA ASN A 145 1.36 -13.47 15.21
C ASN A 145 2.14 -14.64 14.55
N PRO A 146 2.12 -15.87 15.10
CA PRO A 146 2.85 -17.02 14.54
C PRO A 146 2.43 -17.39 13.11
N SER A 147 1.31 -16.86 12.61
CA SER A 147 0.87 -16.97 11.22
C SER A 147 1.83 -16.33 10.21
N PHE A 148 2.63 -15.32 10.61
CA PHE A 148 3.62 -14.68 9.73
C PHE A 148 4.95 -15.43 9.62
N GLN A 149 5.23 -16.37 10.53
CA GLN A 149 6.47 -17.17 10.51
C GLN A 149 6.43 -18.34 9.52
N ARG A 150 5.32 -18.57 8.80
CA ARG A 150 5.08 -19.79 8.01
C ARG A 150 5.33 -19.71 6.49
N SER A 151 5.83 -18.60 5.95
CA SER A 151 6.16 -18.53 4.52
C SER A 151 7.67 -18.70 4.31
N ARG A 152 8.08 -19.94 4.00
CA ARG A 152 9.37 -20.23 3.36
C ARG A 152 9.45 -19.47 2.03
#